data_AF-A0A3A4ZZC2-F1
#
_entry.id   AF-A0A3A4ZZC2-F1
#
_cell.length_a   1.000
_cell.length_b   1.000
_cell.length_c   1.000
_cell.angle_alpha   90.00
_cell.angle_beta   90.00
_cell.angle_gamma   90.00
#
_symmetry.space_group_name_H-M   'P 1'
#
loop_
_entity.id
_entity.type
_entity.pdbx_description
1 polymer ?
#
loop_
_entity_poly.entity_id
_entity_poly.type
_entity_poly.pdbx_seq_one_letter_code
_entity_poly.pdbx_strand_id
1 'polypeptide(L)'
;MKKLLFTAALLFIGLVVSGCTLLKDNNNGQQNKADRIVSAQDEITQAQEALITFFKYLSRQDFESALTLFEPDEENSWEWIANFTIEEDRNNKAEVLKNYCEAVGTCLEVKIIEAKKEVDDVYNLVVQFQKPDGGVFVLGPCCGATEEEMPPQNKFNFTVKKINSVFKVTTAPVYRP
;
A
#
# COMPACT_ATOMS: atom_id res chain seq x y z
N MET A 1 33.86 -46.78 -15.26
CA MET A 1 34.78 -46.63 -16.42
C MET A 1 35.30 -45.20 -16.43
N LYS A 2 36.64 -45.05 -16.50
CA LYS A 2 37.46 -43.88 -16.92
C LYS A 2 37.09 -42.51 -16.31
N LYS A 3 37.79 -42.03 -15.27
CA LYS A 3 39.15 -41.44 -15.20
C LYS A 3 39.28 -40.04 -15.84
N LEU A 4 40.07 -39.23 -15.11
CA LEU A 4 40.89 -38.05 -15.51
C LEU A 4 40.25 -36.67 -15.26
N LEU A 5 40.67 -35.93 -14.22
CA LEU A 5 41.93 -35.15 -14.05
C LEU A 5 41.80 -33.76 -14.73
N PHE A 6 42.31 -32.61 -14.26
CA PHE A 6 43.42 -32.23 -13.37
C PHE A 6 43.30 -30.70 -13.08
N THR A 7 44.00 -30.20 -12.05
CA THR A 7 44.61 -28.84 -11.91
C THR A 7 43.69 -27.61 -11.73
N ALA A 8 43.98 -26.59 -10.92
CA ALA A 8 45.14 -26.26 -10.10
C ALA A 8 44.73 -25.27 -9.00
N ALA A 9 45.30 -25.46 -7.81
CA ALA A 9 45.31 -24.48 -6.74
C ALA A 9 46.30 -23.36 -7.08
N LEU A 10 45.89 -22.11 -6.89
CA LEU A 10 46.79 -20.96 -6.83
C LEU A 10 46.49 -20.19 -5.55
N LEU A 11 47.27 -20.55 -4.53
CA LEU A 11 47.44 -19.80 -3.29
C LEU A 11 48.24 -18.53 -3.61
N PHE A 12 47.59 -17.37 -3.53
CA PHE A 12 48.29 -16.09 -3.40
C PHE A 12 48.19 -15.63 -1.95
N ILE A 13 49.26 -15.90 -1.19
CA ILE A 13 49.50 -15.31 0.12
C ILE A 13 50.12 -13.93 -0.13
N GLY A 14 49.28 -12.89 -0.09
CA GLY A 14 49.69 -11.50 -0.07
C GLY A 14 49.49 -10.90 1.31
N LEU A 15 50.50 -11.04 2.18
CA LEU A 15 50.58 -10.33 3.46
C LEU A 15 51.01 -8.89 3.17
N VAL A 16 50.05 -7.96 3.15
CA VAL A 16 50.33 -6.51 3.19
C VAL A 16 49.90 -6.01 4.55
N VAL A 17 50.86 -5.99 5.49
CA VAL A 17 50.72 -5.27 6.76
C VAL A 17 51.01 -3.81 6.47
N SER A 18 49.99 -3.05 6.08
CA SER A 18 50.06 -1.60 6.04
C SER A 18 49.17 -1.06 7.14
N GLY A 19 49.80 -0.56 8.20
CA GLY A 19 49.11 0.03 9.35
C GLY A 19 48.29 1.24 8.91
N CYS A 20 46.96 1.09 8.96
CA CYS A 20 46.05 2.22 8.97
C CYS A 20 45.89 2.67 10.42
N THR A 21 46.41 3.86 10.69
CA THR A 21 46.12 4.68 11.85
C THR A 21 44.61 4.80 12.02
N LEU A 22 44.09 4.28 13.14
CA LEU A 22 42.70 4.38 13.57
C LEU A 22 42.39 5.84 13.93
N LEU A 23 41.95 6.63 12.95
CA LEU A 23 41.20 7.85 13.21
C LEU A 23 39.78 7.44 13.59
N LYS A 24 39.45 7.66 14.86
CA LYS A 24 38.16 7.36 15.47
C LYS A 24 37.20 8.48 15.08
N ASP A 25 36.54 8.34 13.94
CA ASP A 25 35.52 9.28 13.50
C ASP A 25 34.29 9.19 14.41
N ASN A 26 34.08 10.26 15.17
CA ASN A 26 32.92 10.48 16.05
C ASN A 26 31.68 10.91 15.21
N ASN A 27 31.34 10.16 14.16
CA ASN A 27 30.30 10.49 13.17
C ASN A 27 28.96 9.76 13.38
N ASN A 28 28.78 9.09 14.52
CA ASN A 28 27.65 8.21 14.77
C ASN A 28 26.28 8.93 14.88
N GLY A 29 26.25 10.27 15.00
CA GLY A 29 25.00 11.05 15.11
C GLY A 29 24.35 11.44 13.78
N GLN A 30 25.13 11.62 12.70
CA GLN A 30 24.61 12.09 11.41
C GLN A 30 24.25 10.94 10.46
N GLN A 31 24.97 9.82 10.53
CA GLN A 31 24.67 8.59 9.77
C GLN A 31 23.28 8.04 10.13
N ASN A 32 22.95 7.97 11.43
CA ASN A 32 21.67 7.49 11.94
C ASN A 32 20.45 8.33 11.51
N LYS A 33 20.62 9.61 11.14
CA LYS A 33 19.51 10.45 10.68
C LYS A 33 19.21 10.24 9.20
N ALA A 34 20.25 10.15 8.37
CA ALA A 34 20.11 9.89 6.94
C ALA A 34 19.47 8.52 6.70
N ASP A 35 19.95 7.47 7.39
CA ASP A 35 19.42 6.12 7.27
C ASP A 35 17.94 6.04 7.68
N ARG A 36 17.53 6.78 8.72
CA ARG A 36 16.12 6.87 9.13
C ARG A 36 15.24 7.58 8.11
N ILE A 37 15.72 8.67 7.50
CA ILE A 37 14.97 9.40 6.48
C ILE A 37 14.78 8.53 5.23
N VAL A 38 15.84 7.84 4.80
CA VAL A 38 15.77 6.90 3.67
C VAL A 38 14.78 5.78 3.97
N SER A 39 14.87 5.16 5.15
CA SER A 39 13.92 4.09 5.53
C SER A 39 12.46 4.56 5.58
N ALA A 40 12.20 5.78 6.07
CA ALA A 40 10.84 6.32 6.12
C ALA A 40 10.30 6.62 4.71
N GLN A 41 11.14 7.12 3.82
CA GLN A 41 10.77 7.39 2.44
C GLN A 41 10.49 6.08 1.68
N ASP A 42 11.32 5.06 1.87
CA ASP A 42 11.13 3.74 1.26
C ASP A 42 9.82 3.08 1.72
N GLU A 43 9.47 3.24 3.00
CA GLU A 43 8.20 2.75 3.53
C GLU A 43 7.00 3.52 2.99
N ILE A 44 7.10 4.84 2.84
CA ILE A 44 6.05 5.64 2.18
C ILE A 44 5.83 5.13 0.75
N THR A 45 6.91 4.86 0.00
CA THR A 45 6.81 4.30 -1.36
C THR A 45 6.13 2.93 -1.36
N GLN A 46 6.47 2.04 -0.43
CA GLN A 46 5.80 0.74 -0.30
C GLN A 46 4.32 0.87 0.06
N ALA A 47 3.95 1.81 0.93
CA ALA A 47 2.56 2.08 1.26
C ALA A 47 1.77 2.59 0.04
N GLN A 48 2.37 3.47 -0.77
CA GLN A 48 1.79 3.94 -2.03
C GLN A 48 1.58 2.79 -3.02
N GLU A 49 2.59 1.94 -3.20
CA GLU A 49 2.52 0.79 -4.10
C GLU A 49 1.44 -0.20 -3.66
N ALA A 50 1.29 -0.46 -2.36
CA ALA A 50 0.23 -1.32 -1.83
C ALA A 50 -1.17 -0.76 -2.16
N LEU A 51 -1.39 0.54 -1.94
CA LEU A 51 -2.67 1.17 -2.23
C LEU A 51 -3.00 1.18 -3.74
N ILE A 52 -2.02 1.53 -4.58
CA ILE A 52 -2.16 1.51 -6.04
C ILE A 52 -2.48 0.09 -6.52
N THR A 53 -1.76 -0.91 -5.99
CA THR A 53 -1.93 -2.31 -6.39
C THR A 53 -3.28 -2.86 -5.94
N PHE A 54 -3.74 -2.53 -4.73
CA PHE A 54 -5.06 -2.89 -4.24
C PHE A 54 -6.16 -2.39 -5.20
N PHE A 55 -6.16 -1.09 -5.54
CA PHE A 55 -7.15 -0.53 -6.45
C PHE A 55 -7.03 -1.05 -7.89
N LYS A 56 -5.83 -1.42 -8.33
CA LYS A 56 -5.62 -2.11 -9.60
C LYS A 56 -6.21 -3.52 -9.63
N TYR A 57 -6.20 -4.24 -8.50
CA TYR A 57 -6.89 -5.52 -8.39
C TYR A 57 -8.40 -5.32 -8.42
N LEU A 58 -8.92 -4.35 -7.66
CA LEU A 58 -10.35 -4.03 -7.67
C LEU A 58 -10.87 -3.64 -9.06
N SER A 59 -10.15 -2.77 -9.78
CA SER A 59 -10.55 -2.33 -11.13
C SER A 59 -10.57 -3.47 -12.16
N ARG A 60 -9.83 -4.55 -11.90
CA ARG A 60 -9.74 -5.75 -12.73
C ARG A 60 -10.61 -6.91 -12.23
N GLN A 61 -11.40 -6.69 -11.18
CA GLN A 61 -12.23 -7.70 -10.53
C GLN A 61 -11.43 -8.89 -9.95
N ASP A 62 -10.16 -8.68 -9.61
CA ASP A 62 -9.30 -9.68 -8.98
C ASP A 62 -9.39 -9.59 -7.45
N PHE A 63 -10.56 -9.92 -6.90
CA PHE A 63 -10.88 -9.71 -5.49
C PHE A 63 -10.07 -10.58 -4.54
N GLU A 64 -9.69 -11.79 -4.96
CA GLU A 64 -8.81 -12.67 -4.19
C GLU A 64 -7.43 -12.04 -3.97
N SER A 65 -6.82 -11.49 -5.03
CA SER A 65 -5.55 -10.77 -4.91
C SER A 65 -5.71 -9.48 -4.10
N ALA A 66 -6.84 -8.77 -4.23
CA ALA A 66 -7.12 -7.58 -3.44
C ALA A 66 -7.15 -7.86 -1.93
N LEU A 67 -7.69 -9.01 -1.51
CA LEU A 67 -7.71 -9.41 -0.09
C LEU A 67 -6.32 -9.62 0.50
N THR A 68 -5.30 -9.91 -0.33
CA THR A 68 -3.91 -9.99 0.14
C THR A 68 -3.36 -8.63 0.57
N LEU A 69 -4.00 -7.52 0.17
CA LEU A 69 -3.61 -6.15 0.48
C LEU A 69 -4.66 -5.41 1.32
N PHE A 70 -5.78 -6.02 1.68
CA PHE A 70 -6.88 -5.35 2.37
C PHE A 70 -7.18 -5.98 3.74
N GLU A 71 -7.13 -5.16 4.77
CA GLU A 71 -7.43 -5.56 6.15
C GLU A 71 -8.03 -4.35 6.88
N PRO A 72 -9.36 -4.17 6.85
CA PRO A 72 -9.99 -3.03 7.49
C PRO A 72 -9.82 -3.10 9.00
N ASP A 73 -9.49 -1.96 9.61
CA ASP A 73 -9.03 -1.87 10.99
C ASP A 73 -10.10 -1.40 11.99
N GLU A 74 -11.26 -0.93 11.51
CA GLU A 74 -12.37 -0.58 12.37
C GLU A 74 -13.21 -1.83 12.72
N GLU A 75 -13.62 -1.92 13.98
CA GLU A 75 -14.57 -2.93 14.44
C GLU A 75 -15.83 -2.92 13.55
N ASN A 76 -16.31 -4.11 13.16
CA ASN A 76 -17.47 -4.29 12.28
C ASN A 76 -17.31 -3.75 10.84
N SER A 77 -16.11 -3.37 10.39
CA SER A 77 -15.89 -2.97 8.99
C SER A 77 -16.35 -4.04 8.00
N TRP A 78 -16.01 -5.30 8.24
CA TRP A 78 -16.45 -6.41 7.40
C TRP A 78 -17.97 -6.61 7.43
N GLU A 79 -18.63 -6.36 8.56
CA GLU A 79 -20.09 -6.42 8.67
C GLU A 79 -20.74 -5.33 7.81
N TRP A 80 -20.23 -4.10 7.88
CA TRP A 80 -20.70 -2.98 7.06
C TRP A 80 -20.52 -3.25 5.56
N ILE A 81 -19.35 -3.75 5.14
CA ILE A 81 -19.08 -4.12 3.75
C ILE A 81 -19.99 -5.28 3.30
N ALA A 82 -20.30 -6.22 4.20
CA ALA A 82 -21.18 -7.37 3.93
C ALA A 82 -22.66 -7.01 3.77
N ASN A 83 -23.10 -5.79 4.11
CA ASN A 83 -24.50 -5.37 3.91
C ASN A 83 -24.95 -5.37 2.44
N PHE A 84 -24.00 -5.36 1.51
CA PHE A 84 -24.24 -5.44 0.07
C PHE A 84 -24.30 -6.89 -0.43
N THR A 85 -24.13 -7.86 0.46
CA THR A 85 -24.10 -9.30 0.15
C THR A 85 -25.21 -10.03 0.89
N ILE A 86 -25.83 -10.99 0.21
CA ILE A 86 -26.83 -11.88 0.82
C ILE A 86 -26.22 -12.68 1.96
N GLU A 87 -27.02 -13.01 2.97
CA GLU A 87 -26.54 -13.57 4.24
C GLU A 87 -25.72 -14.85 4.06
N GLU A 88 -26.13 -15.71 3.13
CA GLU A 88 -25.50 -17.00 2.83
C GLU A 88 -24.05 -16.86 2.33
N ASP A 89 -23.73 -15.75 1.67
CA ASP A 89 -22.44 -15.50 1.04
C ASP A 89 -21.51 -14.61 1.89
N ARG A 90 -21.98 -14.07 3.03
CA ARG A 90 -21.20 -13.11 3.85
C ARG A 90 -19.90 -13.67 4.44
N ASN A 91 -19.77 -15.01 4.50
CA ASN A 91 -18.54 -15.67 4.93
C ASN A 91 -17.45 -15.72 3.84
N ASN A 92 -17.80 -15.45 2.59
CA ASN A 92 -16.86 -15.36 1.48
C ASN A 92 -16.40 -13.90 1.32
N LYS A 93 -15.21 -13.57 1.85
CA LYS A 93 -14.68 -12.20 1.80
C LYS A 93 -14.47 -11.67 0.38
N ALA A 94 -14.16 -12.54 -0.58
CA ALA A 94 -13.96 -12.12 -1.97
C ALA A 94 -15.29 -11.72 -2.59
N GLU A 95 -16.35 -12.50 -2.34
CA GLU A 95 -17.71 -12.18 -2.79
C GLU A 95 -18.25 -10.93 -2.09
N VAL A 96 -17.99 -10.79 -0.78
CA VAL A 96 -18.34 -9.57 -0.02
C VAL A 96 -17.68 -8.33 -0.61
N LEU A 97 -16.37 -8.38 -0.88
CA LEU A 97 -15.64 -7.26 -1.45
C LEU A 97 -16.10 -6.96 -2.89
N LYS A 98 -16.40 -8.00 -3.68
CA LYS A 98 -16.99 -7.86 -5.02
C LYS A 98 -18.32 -7.12 -5.00
N ASN A 99 -19.27 -7.58 -4.18
CA ASN A 99 -20.60 -6.97 -4.13
C ASN A 99 -20.55 -5.54 -3.61
N TYR A 100 -19.72 -5.27 -2.60
CA TYR A 100 -19.46 -3.91 -2.15
C TYR A 100 -18.93 -3.04 -3.28
N CYS A 101 -17.92 -3.54 -4.00
CA CYS A 101 -17.27 -2.85 -5.09
C CYS A 101 -18.23 -2.46 -6.23
N GLU A 102 -19.11 -3.38 -6.61
CA GLU A 102 -20.15 -3.17 -7.61
C GLU A 102 -21.20 -2.15 -7.14
N ALA A 103 -21.58 -2.19 -5.87
CA ALA A 103 -22.56 -1.27 -5.30
C ALA A 103 -22.05 0.18 -5.20
N VAL A 104 -20.80 0.37 -4.77
CA VAL A 104 -20.25 1.71 -4.53
C VAL A 104 -19.70 2.39 -5.79
N GLY A 105 -19.24 1.61 -6.76
CA GLY A 105 -18.77 2.13 -8.06
C GLY A 105 -17.46 2.93 -8.01
N THR A 106 -16.73 2.89 -6.89
CA THR A 106 -15.46 3.60 -6.67
C THR A 106 -14.24 2.67 -6.65
N CYS A 107 -14.39 1.44 -7.13
CA CYS A 107 -13.29 0.50 -7.40
C CYS A 107 -12.51 0.86 -8.68
N LEU A 108 -12.07 2.10 -8.74
CA LEU A 108 -11.35 2.68 -9.86
C LEU A 108 -9.86 2.68 -9.54
N GLU A 109 -9.01 2.74 -10.58
CA GLU A 109 -7.59 2.98 -10.36
C GLU A 109 -7.38 4.34 -9.69
N VAL A 110 -6.31 4.46 -8.90
CA VAL A 110 -6.03 5.67 -8.11
C VAL A 110 -4.71 6.30 -8.49
N LYS A 111 -4.66 7.63 -8.41
CA LYS A 111 -3.44 8.41 -8.41
C LYS A 111 -3.19 8.96 -7.01
N ILE A 112 -2.01 8.71 -6.46
CA ILE A 112 -1.59 9.31 -5.19
C ILE A 112 -1.22 10.78 -5.43
N ILE A 113 -1.79 11.68 -4.62
CA ILE A 113 -1.52 13.12 -4.65
C ILE A 113 -0.58 13.52 -3.52
N GLU A 114 -0.82 12.98 -2.33
CA GLU A 114 -0.03 13.21 -1.14
C GLU A 114 0.12 11.89 -0.38
N ALA A 115 1.26 11.69 0.26
CA ALA A 115 1.48 10.58 1.16
C ALA A 115 2.36 11.05 2.31
N LYS A 116 1.99 10.67 3.53
CA LYS A 116 2.78 10.93 4.73
C LYS A 116 2.75 9.70 5.62
N LYS A 117 3.91 9.42 6.21
CA LYS A 117 4.00 8.54 7.36
C LYS A 117 3.49 9.30 8.59
N GLU A 118 2.56 8.71 9.31
CA GLU A 118 2.09 9.19 10.60
C GLU A 118 2.95 8.60 11.73
N VAL A 119 2.38 8.45 12.92
CA VAL A 119 2.99 7.68 14.00
C VAL A 119 3.04 6.20 13.67
N ASP A 120 4.13 5.57 14.09
CA ASP A 120 4.38 4.14 13.97
C ASP A 120 4.31 3.62 12.52
N ASP A 121 3.54 2.57 12.28
CA ASP A 121 3.43 1.85 11.01
C ASP A 121 2.18 2.28 10.21
N VAL A 122 1.73 3.53 10.40
CA VAL A 122 0.54 4.10 9.77
C VAL A 122 0.91 5.14 8.72
N TYR A 123 0.25 5.09 7.57
CA TYR A 123 0.50 5.98 6.44
C TYR A 123 -0.84 6.52 5.94
N ASN A 124 -0.94 7.85 5.85
CA ASN A 124 -2.11 8.54 5.31
C ASN A 124 -1.80 9.00 3.89
N LEU A 125 -2.64 8.60 2.96
CA LEU A 125 -2.52 8.88 1.53
C LEU A 125 -3.75 9.64 1.06
N VAL A 126 -3.53 10.69 0.26
CA VAL A 126 -4.61 11.41 -0.44
C VAL A 126 -4.61 10.95 -1.89
N VAL A 127 -5.74 10.48 -2.38
CA VAL A 127 -5.87 9.93 -3.74
C VAL A 127 -6.93 10.64 -4.57
N GLN A 128 -6.79 10.53 -5.88
CA GLN A 128 -7.86 10.78 -6.85
C GLN A 128 -8.15 9.50 -7.60
N PHE A 129 -9.43 9.14 -7.74
CA PHE A 129 -9.82 8.04 -8.60
C PHE A 129 -9.80 8.46 -10.08
N GLN A 130 -9.30 7.57 -10.92
CA GLN A 130 -9.20 7.74 -12.36
C GLN A 130 -10.32 6.95 -13.04
N LYS A 131 -11.17 7.67 -13.77
CA LYS A 131 -12.20 7.05 -14.61
C LYS A 131 -11.56 6.40 -15.85
N PRO A 132 -12.21 5.42 -16.47
CA PRO A 132 -11.70 4.78 -17.70
C PRO A 132 -11.50 5.74 -18.88
N ASP A 133 -12.21 6.87 -18.90
CA ASP A 133 -12.07 7.94 -19.90
C ASP A 133 -10.86 8.85 -19.66
N GLY A 134 -10.05 8.59 -18.62
CA GLY A 134 -8.91 9.41 -18.21
C GLY A 134 -9.30 10.61 -17.34
N GLY A 135 -10.59 10.83 -17.08
CA GLY A 135 -11.06 11.88 -16.18
C GLY A 135 -10.88 11.53 -14.70
N VAL A 136 -11.07 12.51 -13.83
CA VAL A 136 -11.07 12.33 -12.37
C VAL A 136 -12.50 12.08 -11.90
N PHE A 137 -12.70 11.12 -10.99
CA PHE A 137 -13.98 10.94 -10.31
C PHE A 137 -14.27 12.11 -9.38
N VAL A 138 -15.51 12.57 -9.39
CA VAL A 138 -15.99 13.62 -8.49
C VAL A 138 -17.22 13.09 -7.77
N LEU A 139 -17.16 13.02 -6.45
CA LEU A 139 -18.30 12.77 -5.60
C LEU A 139 -19.08 14.07 -5.46
N GLY A 140 -20.19 14.18 -6.19
CA GLY A 140 -21.13 15.29 -6.06
C GLY A 140 -22.09 15.14 -4.88
N PRO A 141 -23.01 16.10 -4.69
CA PRO A 141 -24.05 16.03 -3.67
C PRO A 141 -24.85 14.73 -3.73
N CYS A 142 -25.24 14.21 -2.56
CA CYS A 142 -26.07 13.02 -2.42
C CYS A 142 -27.31 13.32 -1.57
N CYS A 143 -28.30 12.44 -1.60
CA CYS A 143 -29.48 12.50 -0.71
C CYS A 143 -30.29 13.80 -0.76
N GLY A 144 -30.32 14.48 -1.91
CA GLY A 144 -31.08 15.73 -2.11
C GLY A 144 -30.37 16.99 -1.62
N ALA A 145 -29.12 16.89 -1.15
CA ALA A 145 -28.30 18.05 -0.81
C ALA A 145 -27.91 18.85 -2.06
N THR A 146 -27.69 20.15 -1.87
CA THR A 146 -27.14 21.06 -2.87
C THR A 146 -25.60 21.06 -2.87
N GLU A 147 -24.97 21.63 -3.89
CA GLU A 147 -23.50 21.82 -3.92
C GLU A 147 -22.99 22.79 -2.84
N GLU A 148 -23.84 23.68 -2.34
CA GLU A 148 -23.49 24.56 -1.22
C GLU A 148 -23.45 23.79 0.10
N GLU A 149 -24.39 22.86 0.31
CA GLU A 149 -24.48 22.02 1.51
C GLU A 149 -23.45 20.87 1.49
N MET A 150 -23.19 20.31 0.31
CA MET A 150 -22.26 19.21 0.11
C MET A 150 -21.38 19.45 -1.12
N PRO A 151 -20.31 20.27 -0.99
CA PRO A 151 -19.43 20.60 -2.09
C PRO A 151 -18.83 19.35 -2.76
N PRO A 152 -18.65 19.37 -4.09
CA PRO A 152 -18.04 18.26 -4.81
C PRO A 152 -16.63 17.92 -4.29
N GLN A 153 -16.37 16.62 -4.09
CA GLN A 153 -15.07 16.13 -3.62
C GLN A 153 -14.41 15.23 -4.66
N ASN A 154 -13.11 15.45 -4.91
CA ASN A 154 -12.34 14.64 -5.84
C ASN A 154 -11.03 14.10 -5.24
N LYS A 155 -10.80 14.36 -3.94
CA LYS A 155 -9.65 13.88 -3.17
C LYS A 155 -10.17 13.10 -1.99
N PHE A 156 -9.61 11.93 -1.75
CA PHE A 156 -10.08 11.01 -0.72
C PHE A 156 -8.90 10.52 0.12
N ASN A 157 -9.11 10.43 1.42
CA ASN A 157 -8.10 9.93 2.36
C ASN A 157 -8.18 8.41 2.44
N PHE A 158 -7.02 7.78 2.40
CA PHE A 158 -6.84 6.34 2.59
C PHE A 158 -5.75 6.09 3.61
N THR A 159 -6.00 5.10 4.46
CA THR A 159 -5.03 4.62 5.44
C THR A 159 -4.42 3.32 4.94
N VAL A 160 -3.10 3.26 5.00
CA VAL A 160 -2.31 2.04 4.84
C VAL A 160 -1.57 1.78 6.14
N LYS A 161 -1.55 0.54 6.61
CA LYS A 161 -0.80 0.12 7.79
C LYS A 161 0.19 -0.98 7.44
N LYS A 162 1.37 -0.96 8.06
CA LYS A 162 2.33 -2.06 7.98
C LYS A 162 2.03 -3.06 9.10
N ILE A 163 1.46 -4.20 8.75
CA ILE A 163 1.04 -5.26 9.66
C ILE A 163 1.90 -6.50 9.36
N ASN A 164 2.65 -6.98 10.36
CA ASN A 164 3.57 -8.12 10.18
C ASN A 164 4.51 -7.95 8.98
N SER A 165 5.07 -6.74 8.83
CA SER A 165 5.93 -6.34 7.70
C SER A 165 5.27 -6.27 6.32
N VAL A 166 3.93 -6.37 6.23
CA VAL A 166 3.15 -6.24 5.00
C VAL A 166 2.33 -4.96 5.04
N PHE A 167 2.33 -4.18 3.97
CA PHE A 167 1.50 -2.98 3.85
C PHE A 167 0.08 -3.37 3.42
N LYS A 168 -0.90 -3.04 4.27
CA LYS A 168 -2.33 -3.34 4.11
C LYS A 168 -3.12 -2.04 4.05
N VAL A 169 -3.99 -1.92 3.06
CA VAL A 169 -5.03 -0.89 2.99
C VAL A 169 -6.08 -1.22 4.06
N THR A 170 -6.43 -0.24 4.90
CA THR A 170 -7.43 -0.43 5.95
C THR A 170 -8.71 0.38 5.71
N THR A 171 -8.65 1.39 4.83
CA THR A 171 -9.83 2.14 4.39
C THR A 171 -10.52 1.45 3.22
N ALA A 172 -11.82 1.18 3.34
CA ALA A 172 -12.62 0.62 2.25
C ALA A 172 -12.77 1.61 1.07
N PRO A 173 -13.10 1.14 -0.15
CA PRO A 173 -13.47 2.02 -1.26
C PRO A 173 -14.58 3.02 -0.87
N VAL A 174 -14.56 4.22 -1.46
CA VAL A 174 -15.45 5.31 -1.04
C VAL A 174 -16.92 4.95 -1.31
N TYR A 175 -17.71 4.90 -0.24
CA TYR A 175 -19.16 4.70 -0.33
C TYR A 175 -19.86 5.97 -0.85
N ARG A 176 -20.83 5.77 -1.75
CA ARG A 176 -21.76 6.81 -2.20
C ARG A 176 -23.19 6.39 -1.79
N PRO A 177 -23.77 7.00 -0.74
CA PRO A 177 -25.16 6.76 -0.34
C PRO A 177 -26.19 7.27 -1.36
#